data_AF-A0A957AAT1-F1
#
_entry.id   AF-A0A957AAT1-F1
#
_cell.length_a   1.000
_cell.length_b   1.000
_cell.length_c   1.000
_cell.angle_alpha   90.00
_cell.angle_beta   90.00
_cell.angle_gamma   90.00
#
_symmetry.space_group_name_H-M   'P 1'
#
loop_
_entity.id
_entity.type
_entity.pdbx_description
1 polymer ?
#
loop_
_entity_poly.entity_id
_entity_poly.type
_entity_poly.pdbx_seq_one_letter_code
_entity_poly.pdbx_strand_id
1 'polypeptide(L)' 'IGFGISRREHVEAVGKLADAAIVGSAIIAAIDAAEPERRAERVREYVEGVTGHN' A
#
# COMPACT_ATOMS: atom_id res chain seq x y z
N ILE A 1 -0.80 -3.41 -12.61
CA ILE A 1 -2.27 -3.56 -12.43
C ILE A 1 -2.72 -2.81 -11.19
N GLY A 2 -3.89 -2.14 -11.20
CA GLY A 2 -4.41 -1.35 -10.08
C GLY A 2 -5.85 -1.70 -9.67
N PHE A 3 -6.11 -2.94 -9.24
CA PHE A 3 -7.45 -3.42 -8.82
C PHE A 3 -7.81 -3.10 -7.36
N GLY A 4 -7.41 -1.93 -6.85
CA GLY A 4 -7.61 -1.61 -5.43
C GLY A 4 -6.76 -2.47 -4.50
N ILE A 5 -5.50 -2.70 -4.88
CA ILE A 5 -4.53 -3.42 -4.06
C ILE A 5 -4.32 -2.65 -2.76
N SER A 6 -4.43 -3.34 -1.62
CA SER A 6 -4.44 -2.68 -0.31
C SER A 6 -3.73 -3.47 0.80
N ARG A 7 -3.42 -4.75 0.56
CA ARG A 7 -2.78 -5.67 1.52
C ARG A 7 -1.67 -6.46 0.83
N ARG A 8 -0.74 -6.99 1.62
CA ARG A 8 0.38 -7.80 1.12
C ARG A 8 -0.08 -8.99 0.29
N GLU A 9 -1.11 -9.71 0.75
CA GLU A 9 -1.62 -10.90 0.07
C GLU A 9 -2.14 -10.57 -1.35
N HIS A 10 -2.65 -9.36 -1.55
CA HIS A 10 -3.06 -8.89 -2.88
C HIS A 10 -1.86 -8.66 -3.80
N VAL A 11 -0.77 -8.08 -3.26
CA VAL A 11 0.48 -7.88 -4.00
C VAL A 11 1.08 -9.23 -4.40
N GLU A 12 1.13 -10.19 -3.47
CA GLU A 12 1.65 -11.54 -3.73
C GLU A 12 0.81 -12.30 -4.75
N ALA A 13 -0.53 -12.17 -4.71
CA ALA A 13 -1.41 -12.79 -5.69
C ALA A 13 -1.22 -12.20 -7.10
N VAL A 14 -1.16 -10.87 -7.20
CA VAL A 14 -0.98 -10.19 -8.49
C VAL A 14 0.43 -10.41 -9.06
N GLY A 15 1.46 -10.45 -8.21
CA GLY A 15 2.85 -10.67 -8.64
C GLY A 15 3.10 -12.03 -9.30
N LYS A 16 2.19 -13.00 -9.14
CA LYS A 16 2.22 -14.27 -9.89
C LYS A 16 1.77 -14.13 -11.34
N LEU A 17 1.06 -13.05 -11.67
CA LEU A 17 0.35 -12.88 -12.93
C LEU A 17 0.72 -11.59 -13.68
N ALA A 18 1.44 -10.67 -13.04
CA ALA A 18 1.80 -9.37 -13.61
C ALA A 18 3.15 -8.88 -13.09
N ASP A 19 3.83 -8.09 -13.91
CA ASP A 19 5.14 -7.51 -13.57
C ASP A 19 5.07 -6.49 -12.42
N ALA A 20 3.91 -5.84 -12.23
CA ALA A 20 3.74 -4.80 -11.22
C ALA A 20 2.30 -4.63 -10.72
N ALA A 21 2.18 -4.23 -9.45
CA ALA A 21 0.95 -3.79 -8.80
C ALA A 21 1.04 -2.30 -8.45
N ILE A 22 -0.05 -1.55 -8.66
CA ILE A 22 -0.16 -0.12 -8.33
C ILE A 22 -1.11 0.02 -7.14
N VAL A 23 -0.66 0.74 -6.11
CA VAL A 23 -1.40 1.02 -4.87
C VAL A 23 -1.64 2.51 -4.77
N GLY A 24 -2.84 2.98 -5.12
CA GLY A 24 -3.19 4.41 -5.10
C GLY A 24 -4.18 4.75 -4.00
N SER A 25 -5.41 4.24 -4.11
CA SER A 25 -6.50 4.54 -3.19
C SER A 25 -6.17 4.21 -1.73
N ALA A 26 -5.43 3.13 -1.48
CA ALA A 26 -5.03 2.75 -0.13
C ALA A 26 -3.96 3.70 0.46
N ILE A 27 -3.09 4.29 -0.36
CA ILE A 27 -2.17 5.35 0.10
C ILE A 27 -2.95 6.60 0.50
N ILE A 28 -3.93 7.02 -0.32
CA ILE A 28 -4.78 8.17 -0.01
C ILE A 28 -5.56 7.92 1.29
N ALA A 29 -6.14 6.74 1.46
CA ALA A 29 -6.82 6.37 2.70
C ALA A 29 -5.88 6.39 3.92
N ALA A 30 -4.62 5.98 3.77
CA ALA A 30 -3.64 6.05 4.85
C ALA A 30 -3.26 7.50 5.22
N ILE A 31 -3.22 8.41 4.24
CA ILE A 31 -3.00 9.85 4.45
C ILE A 31 -4.21 10.47 5.17
N ASP A 32 -5.42 10.18 4.71
CA ASP A 32 -6.65 10.76 5.25
C ASP A 32 -6.94 10.29 6.69
N ALA A 33 -6.51 9.08 7.04
CA ALA A 33 -6.67 8.51 8.38
C ALA A 33 -5.64 9.01 9.40
N ALA A 34 -4.64 9.80 8.99
CA ALA A 34 -3.56 10.27 9.85
C ALA A 34 -3.66 11.77 10.15
N GLU A 35 -3.28 12.14 11.38
CA GLU A 35 -3.00 13.53 11.74
C GLU A 35 -1.97 14.13 10.77
N PRO A 36 -2.08 15.43 10.41
CA PRO A 36 -1.23 16.06 9.41
C PRO A 36 0.27 15.81 9.61
N GLU A 37 0.74 15.84 10.85
CA GLU A 37 2.13 15.67 11.24
C GLU A 37 2.62 14.21 11.09
N ARG A 38 1.69 13.24 11.06
CA ARG A 38 1.99 11.79 11.01
C ARG A 38 1.77 11.16 9.65
N ARG A 39 1.26 11.89 8.66
CA ARG A 39 0.95 11.35 7.32
C ARG A 39 2.11 10.61 6.67
N ALA A 40 3.31 11.19 6.71
CA ALA A 40 4.49 10.56 6.10
C ALA A 40 4.87 9.25 6.79
N GLU A 41 4.84 9.23 8.13
CA GLU A 41 5.06 8.03 8.92
C GLU A 41 4.01 6.96 8.60
N ARG A 42 2.74 7.36 8.55
CA ARG A 42 1.64 6.43 8.29
C ARG A 42 1.73 5.79 6.90
N VAL A 43 2.10 6.57 5.89
CA VAL A 43 2.34 6.04 4.54
C VAL A 43 3.54 5.09 4.53
N ARG A 44 4.62 5.41 5.25
CA ARG A 44 5.79 4.54 5.36
C ARG A 44 5.43 3.18 5.96
N GLU A 45 4.80 3.17 7.14
CA GLU A 45 4.33 1.94 7.82
C GLU A 45 3.44 1.10 6.89
N TYR A 46 2.53 1.77 6.18
CA TYR A 46 1.63 1.11 5.25
C TYR A 46 2.39 0.46 4.09
N VAL A 47 3.33 1.20 3.47
CA VAL A 47 4.14 0.70 2.35
C VAL A 47 5.03 -0.46 2.80
N GLU A 48 5.70 -0.35 3.94
CA GLU A 48 6.52 -1.42 4.53
C GLU A 48 5.69 -2.70 4.72
N GLY A 49 4.47 -2.57 5.25
CA GLY A 49 3.55 -3.69 5.44
C GLY A 49 3.15 -4.38 4.13
N VAL A 50 2.82 -3.63 3.08
CA VAL A 50 2.40 -4.22 1.80
C VAL A 50 3.54 -4.75 0.96
N THR A 51 4.76 -4.22 1.09
CA THR A 51 5.96 -4.72 0.41
C THR A 51 6.70 -5.81 1.21
N GLY A 52 6.42 -5.93 2.51
CA GLY A 52 7.03 -6.90 3.43
C GLY A 52 8.42 -6.52 3.90
N HIS A 53 8.66 -5.23 4.12
CA HIS A 53 9.93 -4.68 4.63
C HIS A 53 9.87 -4.41 6.15
N ASN A 54 9.12 -5.22 6.90
CA ASN A 54 8.90 -5.06 8.35
C ASN A 54 10.08 -5.53 9.20
#